data_AF-A0A6J5CDI8-F1
#
_entry.id   AF-A0A6J5CDI8-F1
#
_cell.length_a   1.000
_cell.length_b   1.000
_cell.length_c   1.000
_cell.angle_alpha   90.00
_cell.angle_beta   90.00
_cell.angle_gamma   90.00
#
_symmetry.space_group_name_H-M   'P 1'
#
loop_
_entity.id
_entity.type
_entity.pdbx_description
1 polymer ?
#
loop_
_entity_poly.entity_id
_entity_poly.type
_entity_poly.pdbx_seq_one_letter_code
_entity_poly.pdbx_strand_id
1 'polypeptide(L)'
;MPKTASISKDGYHGYHFRILTAQGSHAKGGALNYIENGTMTKGYGLVVWPAEYGKTGVMSLTVNQDGQLYQKDLGRDSAKKAAALKSFDPDPSWEPVQP
;
A
#
# COMPACT_ATOMS: atom_id res chain seq x y z
N MET A 1 -13.16 -13.82 0.60
CA MET A 1 -12.05 -13.03 1.17
C MET A 1 -12.01 -13.30 2.66
N PRO A 2 -10.87 -13.69 3.26
CA PRO A 2 -10.82 -13.93 4.69
C PRO A 2 -11.15 -12.61 5.40
N LYS A 3 -12.21 -12.62 6.22
CA LYS A 3 -12.71 -11.42 6.92
C LYS A 3 -11.78 -10.94 8.05
N THR A 4 -10.73 -11.69 8.35
CA THR A 4 -9.68 -11.28 9.27
C THR A 4 -8.40 -12.02 8.90
N ALA A 5 -7.56 -11.43 8.05
CA ALA A 5 -6.16 -11.84 8.04
C ALA A 5 -5.58 -11.34 9.36
N SER A 6 -5.33 -12.24 10.32
CA SER A 6 -4.47 -11.91 11.44
C SER A 6 -3.12 -11.56 10.84
N ILE A 7 -2.76 -10.28 10.91
CA ILE A 7 -1.42 -9.85 10.56
C ILE A 7 -0.52 -10.57 11.56
N SER A 8 0.23 -11.59 11.12
CA SER A 8 1.23 -12.22 11.98
C SER A 8 2.13 -11.10 12.49
N LYS A 9 2.50 -11.13 13.77
CA LYS A 9 3.35 -10.09 14.36
C LYS A 9 4.61 -9.84 13.52
N ASP A 10 5.15 -10.90 12.91
CA ASP A 10 6.37 -10.86 12.12
C ASP A 10 6.16 -10.47 10.65
N GLY A 11 4.90 -10.45 10.19
CA GLY A 11 4.55 -10.19 8.79
C GLY A 11 4.98 -11.30 7.83
N TYR A 12 4.82 -11.04 6.54
CA TYR A 12 5.34 -11.87 5.46
C TYR A 12 6.72 -11.34 5.07
N HIS A 13 7.76 -12.16 5.23
CA HIS A 13 9.17 -11.76 5.04
C HIS A 13 9.57 -10.47 5.80
N GLY A 14 9.03 -10.27 7.01
CA GLY A 14 9.31 -9.06 7.81
C GLY A 14 8.48 -7.83 7.44
N TYR A 15 7.48 -7.98 6.57
CA TYR A 15 6.62 -6.88 6.11
C TYR A 15 5.13 -7.18 6.31
N HIS A 16 4.37 -6.15 6.63
CA HIS A 16 2.91 -6.18 6.57
C HIS A 16 2.44 -5.57 5.26
N PHE A 17 1.27 -6.01 4.80
CA PHE A 17 0.65 -5.46 3.61
C PHE A 17 -0.83 -5.25 3.82
N ARG A 18 -1.41 -4.37 3.00
CA ARG A 18 -2.83 -4.13 2.94
C ARG A 18 -3.26 -3.79 1.52
N ILE A 19 -4.41 -4.31 1.14
CA ILE A 19 -5.09 -3.94 -0.11
C ILE A 19 -5.79 -2.59 0.07
N LEU A 20 -5.54 -1.69 -0.88
CA LEU A 20 -6.21 -0.42 -1.07
C LEU A 20 -7.25 -0.60 -2.18
N THR A 21 -8.47 -0.13 -1.93
CA THR A 21 -9.64 -0.39 -2.77
C THR A 21 -9.98 0.77 -3.70
N ALA A 22 -9.07 1.73 -3.85
CA ALA A 22 -9.20 2.88 -4.73
C ALA A 22 -7.83 3.43 -5.14
N GLN A 23 -7.80 4.30 -6.15
CA GLN A 23 -6.70 5.21 -6.44
C GLN A 23 -7.13 6.67 -6.28
N GLY A 24 -6.15 7.53 -5.96
CA GLY A 24 -6.31 8.97 -5.82
C GLY A 24 -5.90 9.74 -7.08
N SER A 25 -5.89 11.06 -6.97
CA SER A 25 -5.65 11.96 -8.11
C SER A 25 -4.23 11.90 -8.67
N HIS A 26 -3.24 11.48 -7.88
CA HIS A 26 -1.84 11.39 -8.33
C HIS A 26 -1.55 10.07 -9.08
N ALA A 27 -2.47 9.11 -9.03
CA ALA A 27 -2.35 7.88 -9.81
C ALA A 27 -2.63 8.12 -11.30
N LYS A 28 -2.01 7.28 -12.14
CA LYS A 28 -2.31 7.26 -13.59
C LYS A 28 -3.81 6.95 -13.79
N GLY A 29 -4.50 7.79 -14.55
CA GLY A 29 -5.96 7.67 -14.76
C GLY A 29 -6.82 8.39 -13.72
N GLY A 30 -6.22 9.04 -12.71
CA GLY A 30 -6.93 9.87 -11.74
C GLY A 30 -7.69 9.07 -10.67
N ALA A 31 -8.55 9.75 -9.91
CA ALA A 31 -9.25 9.11 -8.80
C ALA A 31 -10.29 8.08 -9.28
N LEU A 32 -10.24 6.87 -8.72
CA LEU A 32 -11.12 5.76 -9.11
C LEU A 32 -11.35 4.81 -7.93
N ASN A 33 -12.61 4.46 -7.68
CA ASN A 33 -12.95 3.35 -6.77
C ASN A 33 -12.81 2.02 -7.51
N TYR A 34 -12.07 1.07 -6.94
CA TYR A 34 -11.85 -0.23 -7.56
C TYR A 34 -13.00 -1.21 -7.40
N ILE A 35 -13.93 -0.92 -6.48
CA ILE A 35 -15.09 -1.76 -6.20
C ILE A 35 -16.26 -1.30 -7.06
N GLU A 36 -16.79 -2.22 -7.86
CA GLU A 36 -18.02 -2.08 -8.62
C GLU A 36 -18.96 -3.25 -8.28
N ASN A 37 -20.21 -2.95 -7.94
CA ASN A 37 -21.22 -3.95 -7.55
C ASN A 37 -20.72 -4.92 -6.44
N GLY A 38 -20.00 -4.38 -5.46
CA GLY A 38 -19.44 -5.16 -4.34
C GLY A 38 -18.24 -6.04 -4.70
N THR A 39 -17.77 -6.00 -5.95
CA THR A 39 -16.62 -6.78 -6.43
C THR A 39 -15.50 -5.85 -6.86
N MET A 40 -14.25 -6.16 -6.50
CA MET A 40 -13.09 -5.37 -6.86
C MET A 40 -12.61 -5.72 -8.29
N THR A 41 -13.25 -5.13 -9.31
CA THR A 41 -13.01 -5.42 -10.73
C THR A 41 -12.19 -4.35 -11.45
N LYS A 42 -12.12 -3.12 -10.92
CA LYS A 42 -11.52 -1.96 -11.61
C LYS A 42 -10.04 -1.72 -11.30
N GLY A 43 -9.40 -2.63 -10.56
CA GLY A 43 -7.99 -2.54 -10.21
C GLY A 43 -7.72 -2.89 -8.75
N TYR A 44 -6.51 -2.58 -8.29
CA TYR A 44 -6.12 -2.71 -6.90
C TYR A 44 -4.92 -1.81 -6.57
N GLY A 45 -4.79 -1.46 -5.30
CA GLY A 45 -3.55 -0.93 -4.75
C GLY A 45 -3.07 -1.83 -3.62
N LEU A 46 -1.78 -1.83 -3.38
CA LEU A 46 -1.16 -2.45 -2.22
C LEU A 46 -0.28 -1.43 -1.55
N VAL A 47 -0.36 -1.33 -0.23
CA VAL A 47 0.70 -0.72 0.59
C VAL A 47 1.38 -1.82 1.40
N VAL A 48 2.70 -1.74 1.48
CA VAL A 48 3.58 -2.64 2.22
C VAL A 48 4.46 -1.81 3.14
N TRP A 49 4.66 -2.26 4.39
CA TRP A 49 5.47 -1.54 5.38
C TRP A 49 6.19 -2.53 6.31
N PRO A 50 7.32 -2.15 6.92
CA PRO A 50 8.06 -3.06 7.79
C PRO A 50 7.21 -3.47 9.00
N ALA A 51 7.23 -4.76 9.33
CA ALA A 51 6.61 -5.29 10.54
C ALA A 51 7.20 -4.62 11.80
N GLU A 52 8.51 -4.36 11.81
CA GLU A 52 9.19 -3.58 12.85
C GLU A 52 10.12 -2.57 12.19
N TYR A 53 9.72 -1.29 12.20
CA TYR A 53 10.50 -0.20 11.60
C TYR A 53 11.93 -0.14 12.18
N GLY A 54 12.91 -0.03 11.29
CA GLY A 54 14.34 0.01 11.62
C GLY A 54 14.96 -1.36 11.88
N LYS A 55 14.17 -2.42 11.99
CA LYS A 55 14.66 -3.79 12.21
C LYS A 55 14.37 -4.72 11.04
N THR A 56 13.12 -4.78 10.57
CA THR A 56 12.76 -5.59 9.40
C THR A 56 12.80 -4.79 8.10
N GLY A 57 12.86 -3.46 8.21
CA GLY A 57 13.01 -2.54 7.09
C GLY A 57 12.79 -1.09 7.52
N VAL A 58 13.04 -0.16 6.60
CA VAL A 58 12.80 1.29 6.79
C VAL A 58 11.70 1.77 5.83
N MET A 59 11.82 1.41 4.55
CA MET A 59 10.91 1.89 3.51
C MET A 59 9.55 1.20 3.56
N SER A 60 8.51 2.00 3.33
CA SER A 60 7.19 1.50 2.91
C SER A 60 7.10 1.58 1.39
N LEU A 61 6.35 0.66 0.79
CA LEU A 61 6.16 0.58 -0.65
C LEU A 61 4.67 0.64 -0.99
N THR A 62 4.35 1.17 -2.18
CA THR A 62 2.99 1.13 -2.73
C THR A 62 3.03 0.71 -4.20
N VAL A 63 2.14 -0.17 -4.61
CA VAL A 63 2.07 -0.71 -5.98
C VAL A 63 0.64 -0.87 -6.45
N ASN A 64 0.39 -0.72 -7.75
CA ASN A 64 -0.91 -0.96 -8.38
C ASN A 64 -0.86 -2.05 -9.46
N GLN A 65 -2.00 -2.34 -10.08
CA GLN A 65 -2.13 -3.36 -11.14
C GLN A 65 -1.26 -3.11 -12.38
N ASP A 66 -0.84 -1.86 -12.62
CA ASP A 66 0.01 -1.49 -13.75
C ASP A 66 1.50 -1.69 -13.44
N GLY A 67 1.83 -2.20 -12.26
CA GLY A 67 3.21 -2.40 -11.80
C GLY A 67 3.91 -1.11 -11.39
N GLN A 68 3.19 0.01 -11.20
CA GLN A 68 3.80 1.26 -10.75
C GLN A 68 4.20 1.12 -9.28
N LEU A 69 5.49 1.01 -9.00
CA LEU A 69 6.04 0.83 -7.67
C LEU A 69 6.66 2.14 -7.16
N TYR A 70 6.25 2.56 -5.97
CA TYR A 70 6.82 3.70 -5.27
C TYR A 70 7.24 3.33 -3.86
N GLN A 71 8.20 4.06 -3.31
CA GLN A 71 8.66 3.92 -1.94
C GLN A 71 8.60 5.25 -1.19
N LYS A 72 8.45 5.16 0.13
CA LYS A 72 8.50 6.30 1.05
C LYS A 72 8.87 5.83 2.45
N ASP A 73 9.74 6.56 3.12
CA ASP A 73 9.96 6.39 4.55
C ASP A 73 8.78 7.02 5.32
N LEU A 74 7.92 6.18 5.90
CA LEU A 74 6.82 6.62 6.76
C LEU A 74 7.26 6.79 8.23
N GLY A 75 8.51 6.46 8.56
CA GLY A 75 9.13 6.60 9.87
C GLY A 75 8.66 5.56 10.88
N ARG A 76 8.95 5.80 12.17
CA ARG A 76 8.61 4.90 13.28
C ARG A 76 7.12 4.54 13.36
N ASP A 77 6.25 5.41 12.88
CA ASP A 77 4.78 5.22 12.83
C ASP A 77 4.30 4.56 11.53
N SER A 78 5.18 3.88 10.77
CA SER A 78 4.86 3.27 9.47
C SER A 78 3.58 2.43 9.52
N ALA A 79 3.40 1.60 10.55
CA ALA A 79 2.20 0.77 10.70
C ALA A 79 0.91 1.60 10.82
N LYS A 80 0.93 2.66 11.64
CA LYS A 80 -0.22 3.55 11.84
C LYS A 80 -0.52 4.34 10.55
N LYS A 81 0.51 4.88 9.90
CA LYS A 81 0.37 5.68 8.68
C LYS A 81 -0.11 4.82 7.50
N ALA A 82 0.44 3.63 7.31
CA ALA A 82 0.00 2.70 6.28
C ALA A 82 -1.45 2.22 6.52
N ALA A 83 -1.85 1.98 7.77
CA ALA A 83 -3.24 1.66 8.12
C ALA A 83 -4.22 2.84 7.86
N ALA A 84 -3.74 4.08 7.83
CA ALA A 84 -4.56 5.24 7.52
C ALA A 84 -4.82 5.41 6.02
N LEU A 85 -3.94 4.90 5.15
CA LEU A 85 -4.10 4.99 3.70
C LEU A 85 -5.39 4.32 3.22
N LYS A 86 -6.07 4.98 2.29
CA LYS A 86 -7.34 4.53 1.71
C LYS A 86 -7.23 4.22 0.22
N SER A 87 -6.29 4.85 -0.47
CA SER A 87 -6.10 4.78 -1.91
C SER A 87 -4.62 4.68 -2.28
N PHE A 88 -4.35 4.03 -3.40
CA PHE A 88 -3.08 4.19 -4.11
C PHE A 88 -3.01 5.61 -4.65
N ASP A 89 -2.26 6.48 -3.98
CA ASP A 89 -2.16 7.90 -4.32
C ASP A 89 -0.72 8.37 -4.10
N PRO A 90 0.22 8.01 -5.00
CA PRO A 90 1.62 8.38 -4.88
C PRO A 90 1.81 9.87 -5.19
N ASP A 91 1.50 10.71 -4.20
CA ASP A 91 1.77 12.14 -4.24
C ASP A 91 3.28 12.44 -4.44
N PRO A 92 3.70 13.69 -4.70
CA PRO A 92 5.11 14.02 -4.98
C PRO A 92 6.13 13.66 -3.90
N SER A 93 5.70 13.28 -2.70
CA SER A 93 6.59 12.80 -1.63
C SER A 93 6.86 11.29 -1.68
N TRP A 94 6.25 10.57 -2.63
CA TRP A 94 6.57 9.19 -2.94
C TRP A 94 7.59 9.12 -4.07
N GLU A 95 8.62 8.29 -3.90
CA GLU A 95 9.69 8.13 -4.88
C GLU A 95 9.42 6.91 -5.76
N PRO A 96 9.49 7.01 -7.09
CA PRO A 96 9.37 5.85 -7.96
C PRO A 96 10.56 4.89 -7.75
N VAL A 97 10.28 3.60 -7.65
CA VAL A 97 11.32 2.56 -7.61
C VAL A 97 11.59 2.13 -9.04
N GLN A 98 12.80 2.39 -9.53
CA GLN A 98 13.27 1.85 -10.81
C GLN A 98 13.97 0.51 -10.58
N PRO A 99 13.79 -0.50 -11.46
CA PRO A 99 14.58 -1.72 -11.45
C PRO A 99 16.08 -1.45 -11.69
#